data_AF-A0A2H0SCN5-F1
#
_entry.id   AF-A0A2H0SCN5-F1
#
_cell.length_a   1.000
_cell.length_b   1.000
_cell.length_c   1.000
_cell.angle_alpha   90.00
_cell.angle_beta   90.00
_cell.angle_gamma   90.00
#
_symmetry.space_group_name_H-M   'P 1'
#
loop_
_entity.id
_entity.type
_entity.pdbx_description
1 polymer ?
#
loop_
_entity_poly.entity_id
_entity_poly.type
_entity_poly.pdbx_seq_one_letter_code
_entity_poly.pdbx_strand_id
1 'polypeptide(L)'
;MRNQQGQGLLETIVALGIIVSGVVGMLNLTVSNQTSTEDSSERLIATNLGREGVEIVRNIRDTNWLSCEIIGGVLSCNTWDQGLVSGVDTTAVPLFNAVTNAWIIDFTPDDLTHTYTRVWRYSSGVAENIGTQFQTTELTPANADVTSYRRLLDISSICEDKTIATSCSAGNPKIGIRVQSIVEWTARGKQNSLTSEERLFNWR
;
A
#
# COMPACT_ATOMS: atom_id res chain seq x y z
N MET A 1 13.04 -45.98 61.66
CA MET A 1 12.39 -45.00 60.76
C MET A 1 13.46 -44.01 60.32
N ARG A 2 13.89 -44.06 59.05
CA ARG A 2 15.00 -43.23 58.53
C ARG A 2 14.49 -41.80 58.29
N ASN A 3 15.22 -40.83 58.84
CA ASN A 3 14.91 -39.40 58.81
C ASN A 3 15.02 -38.86 57.37
N GLN A 4 13.93 -38.33 56.79
CA GLN A 4 13.86 -37.80 55.41
C GLN A 4 14.13 -36.28 55.31
N GLN A 5 14.78 -35.67 56.31
CA GLN A 5 14.92 -34.21 56.43
C GLN A 5 15.73 -33.51 55.31
N GLY A 6 16.31 -34.24 54.35
CA GLY A 6 16.94 -33.68 53.15
C GLY A 6 16.09 -33.74 51.86
N GLN A 7 14.97 -34.48 51.84
CA GLN A 7 14.15 -34.66 50.62
C GLN A 7 13.28 -33.43 50.30
N GLY A 8 12.75 -32.72 51.30
CA GLY A 8 11.87 -31.57 51.06
C GLY A 8 12.55 -30.35 50.41
N LEU A 9 13.82 -30.11 50.70
CA LEU A 9 14.57 -29.00 50.09
C LEU A 9 14.92 -29.27 48.63
N LEU A 10 15.25 -30.53 48.29
CA LEU A 10 15.48 -30.92 46.90
C LEU A 10 14.17 -30.87 46.07
N GLU A 11 13.08 -31.37 46.64
CA GLU A 11 11.75 -31.36 46.00
C GLU A 11 11.25 -29.94 45.70
N THR A 12 11.43 -29.01 46.64
CA THR A 12 11.07 -27.60 46.44
C THR A 12 11.94 -26.92 45.38
N ILE A 13 13.25 -27.21 45.33
CA ILE A 13 14.14 -26.68 44.28
C ILE A 13 13.71 -27.21 42.91
N VAL A 14 13.39 -28.50 42.80
CA VAL A 14 12.91 -29.10 41.54
C VAL A 14 11.56 -28.50 41.14
N ALA A 15 10.62 -28.38 42.08
CA ALA A 15 9.32 -27.76 41.83
C ALA A 15 9.46 -26.30 41.36
N LEU A 16 10.33 -25.51 42.00
CA LEU A 16 10.64 -24.15 41.58
C LEU A 16 11.28 -24.13 40.19
N GLY A 17 12.18 -25.07 39.87
CA GLY A 17 12.78 -25.19 38.54
C GLY A 17 11.73 -25.46 37.44
N ILE A 18 10.76 -26.32 37.71
CA ILE A 18 9.65 -26.60 36.79
C ILE A 18 8.77 -25.36 36.61
N ILE A 19 8.43 -24.65 37.70
CA ILE A 19 7.63 -23.43 37.63
C ILE A 19 8.36 -22.35 36.82
N VAL A 20 9.65 -22.10 37.11
CA VAL A 20 10.44 -21.06 36.43
C VAL A 20 10.57 -21.37 34.94
N SER A 21 10.87 -22.62 34.57
CA SER A 21 10.96 -23.01 33.16
C SER A 21 9.61 -22.87 32.44
N GLY A 22 8.50 -23.22 33.09
CA GLY A 22 7.15 -22.99 32.57
C GLY A 22 6.83 -21.52 32.33
N VAL A 23 7.16 -20.65 33.30
CA VAL A 23 6.94 -19.20 33.19
C VAL A 23 7.77 -18.58 32.06
N VAL A 24 9.05 -18.95 31.95
CA VAL A 24 9.92 -18.48 30.85
C VAL A 24 9.37 -18.92 29.49
N GLY A 25 8.92 -20.18 29.37
CA GLY A 25 8.28 -20.68 28.16
C GLY A 25 7.04 -19.87 27.75
N MET A 26 6.16 -19.57 28.71
CA MET A 26 4.97 -18.75 28.47
C MET A 26 5.30 -17.31 28.05
N LEU A 27 6.30 -16.68 28.67
CA LEU A 27 6.74 -15.32 28.32
C LEU A 27 7.28 -15.26 26.90
N ASN A 28 8.12 -16.23 26.51
CA ASN A 28 8.66 -16.29 25.15
C ASN A 28 7.55 -16.44 24.09
N LEU A 29 6.56 -17.30 24.36
CA LEU A 29 5.41 -17.45 23.48
C LEU A 29 4.58 -16.16 23.37
N THR A 30 4.39 -15.46 24.49
CA THR A 30 3.64 -14.19 24.52
C THR A 30 4.33 -13.13 23.67
N VAL A 31 5.65 -12.97 23.83
CA VAL A 31 6.45 -12.05 23.01
C VAL A 31 6.35 -12.44 21.53
N SER A 32 6.50 -13.73 21.20
CA SER A 32 6.37 -14.22 19.83
C SER A 32 4.99 -13.92 19.22
N ASN A 33 3.91 -14.10 19.98
CA ASN A 33 2.55 -13.82 19.50
C ASN A 33 2.31 -12.33 19.28
N GLN A 34 2.79 -11.47 20.18
CA GLN A 34 2.72 -10.01 20.01
C GLN A 34 3.44 -9.60 18.72
N THR A 35 4.64 -10.16 18.49
CA THR A 35 5.40 -9.84 17.29
C THR A 35 4.71 -10.25 15.99
N SER A 36 4.06 -11.42 15.98
CA SER A 36 3.30 -11.90 14.82
C SER A 36 2.05 -11.06 14.55
N THR A 37 1.44 -10.50 15.59
CA THR A 37 0.26 -9.63 15.47
C THR A 37 0.60 -8.31 14.80
N GLU A 38 1.71 -7.69 15.20
CA GLU A 38 2.23 -6.46 14.57
C GLU A 38 2.53 -6.68 13.08
N ASP A 39 3.27 -7.74 12.75
CA ASP A 39 3.63 -8.05 11.36
C ASP A 39 2.37 -8.27 10.49
N SER A 40 1.35 -8.90 11.06
CA SER A 40 0.06 -9.12 10.39
C SER A 40 -0.69 -7.80 10.17
N SER A 41 -0.70 -6.91 11.17
CA SER A 41 -1.30 -5.58 11.04
C SER A 41 -0.59 -4.76 9.97
N GLU A 42 0.74 -4.77 9.96
CA GLU A 42 1.50 -4.01 8.97
C GLU A 42 1.27 -4.49 7.54
N ARG A 43 1.22 -5.81 7.36
CA ARG A 43 0.93 -6.43 6.06
C ARG A 43 -0.50 -6.15 5.60
N LEU A 44 -1.46 -6.10 6.52
CA LEU A 44 -2.85 -5.73 6.20
C LEU A 44 -2.93 -4.29 5.69
N ILE A 45 -2.25 -3.36 6.35
CA ILE A 45 -2.15 -1.96 5.91
C ILE A 45 -1.51 -1.88 4.51
N ALA A 46 -0.37 -2.54 4.29
CA ALA A 46 0.28 -2.57 2.98
C ALA A 46 -0.62 -3.15 1.89
N THR A 47 -1.41 -4.18 2.20
CA THR A 47 -2.37 -4.78 1.27
C THR A 47 -3.49 -3.82 0.93
N ASN A 48 -4.02 -3.09 1.91
CA ASN A 48 -5.06 -2.10 1.66
C ASN A 48 -4.54 -0.91 0.85
N LEU A 49 -3.33 -0.41 1.14
CA LEU A 49 -2.67 0.63 0.34
C LEU A 49 -2.44 0.18 -1.11
N GLY A 50 -2.04 -1.08 -1.31
CA GLY A 50 -1.85 -1.67 -2.63
C GLY A 50 -3.15 -1.77 -3.42
N ARG A 51 -4.22 -2.21 -2.77
CA ARG A 51 -5.57 -2.26 -3.38
C ARG A 51 -6.10 -0.88 -3.70
N GLU A 52 -5.97 0.06 -2.77
CA GLU A 52 -6.40 1.46 -2.97
C GLU A 52 -5.72 2.07 -4.21
N GLY A 53 -4.41 1.86 -4.38
CA GLY A 53 -3.69 2.35 -5.56
C GLY A 53 -4.29 1.86 -6.89
N VAL A 54 -4.68 0.59 -6.95
CA VAL A 54 -5.39 0.01 -8.10
C VAL A 54 -6.79 0.61 -8.27
N GLU A 55 -7.55 0.72 -7.19
CA GLU A 55 -8.91 1.28 -7.22
C GLU A 55 -8.93 2.73 -7.69
N ILE A 56 -7.93 3.53 -7.32
CA ILE A 56 -7.79 4.92 -7.76
C ILE A 56 -7.65 4.97 -9.29
N VAL A 57 -6.76 4.16 -9.87
CA VAL A 57 -6.58 4.12 -11.32
C VAL A 57 -7.84 3.62 -12.02
N ARG A 58 -8.52 2.61 -11.46
CA ARG A 58 -9.82 2.15 -11.98
C ARG A 58 -10.87 3.25 -11.93
N ASN A 59 -10.99 3.96 -10.81
CA ASN A 59 -11.96 5.04 -10.63
C ASN A 59 -11.75 6.18 -11.64
N ILE A 60 -10.50 6.59 -11.88
CA ILE A 60 -10.16 7.60 -12.90
C ILE A 60 -10.58 7.09 -14.28
N ARG A 61 -10.20 5.86 -14.63
CA ARG A 61 -10.56 5.23 -15.91
C ARG A 61 -12.07 5.17 -16.13
N ASP A 62 -12.82 4.70 -15.13
CA ASP A 62 -14.27 4.54 -15.23
C ASP A 62 -14.99 5.90 -15.26
N THR A 63 -14.45 6.90 -14.55
CA THR A 63 -14.98 8.28 -14.62
C THR A 63 -14.79 8.85 -16.03
N ASN A 64 -13.60 8.69 -16.62
CA ASN A 64 -13.34 9.09 -18.00
C ASN A 64 -14.24 8.37 -18.99
N TRP A 65 -14.50 7.08 -18.75
CA TRP A 65 -15.37 6.26 -19.58
C TRP A 65 -16.80 6.80 -19.67
N LEU A 66 -17.32 7.30 -18.55
CA LEU A 66 -18.66 7.86 -18.44
C LEU A 66 -18.75 9.34 -18.87
N SER A 67 -17.61 10.01 -19.02
CA SER A 67 -17.54 11.44 -19.29
C SER A 67 -17.78 11.73 -20.76
N CYS A 68 -19.04 11.95 -21.13
CA CYS A 68 -19.46 12.54 -22.40
C CYS A 68 -20.36 13.74 -22.13
N GLU A 69 -20.07 14.86 -22.78
CA GLU A 69 -20.82 16.12 -22.68
C GLU A 69 -21.16 16.65 -24.07
N ILE A 70 -22.30 17.33 -24.21
CA ILE A 70 -22.67 18.04 -25.44
C ILE A 70 -22.17 19.47 -25.33
N ILE A 71 -21.12 19.81 -26.07
CA ILE A 71 -20.57 21.16 -26.14
C ILE A 71 -20.88 21.71 -27.53
N GLY A 72 -21.70 22.77 -27.61
CA GLY A 72 -22.05 23.40 -28.88
C GLY A 72 -22.82 22.48 -29.86
N GLY A 73 -23.57 21.50 -29.34
CA GLY A 73 -24.32 20.53 -30.15
C GLY A 73 -23.51 19.32 -30.63
N VAL A 74 -22.24 19.20 -30.23
CA VAL A 74 -21.38 18.06 -30.52
C VAL A 74 -21.17 17.23 -29.25
N LEU A 75 -21.42 15.93 -29.31
CA LEU A 75 -21.05 14.99 -28.24
C LEU A 75 -19.53 14.84 -28.21
N SER A 76 -18.91 15.37 -27.16
CA SER A 76 -17.48 15.24 -26.90
C SER A 76 -17.29 14.32 -25.70
N CYS A 77 -16.43 13.32 -25.83
CA CYS A 77 -16.13 12.38 -24.75
C CYS A 77 -14.65 12.42 -24.42
N ASN A 78 -14.33 12.25 -23.14
CA ASN A 78 -12.93 12.07 -22.71
C ASN A 78 -12.36 10.77 -23.29
N THR A 79 -11.03 10.72 -23.44
CA THR A 79 -10.36 9.43 -23.65
C THR A 79 -10.40 8.64 -22.34
N TRP A 80 -10.67 7.34 -22.43
CA TRP A 80 -10.87 6.49 -21.25
C TRP A 80 -9.64 6.44 -20.32
N ASP A 81 -8.46 6.73 -20.84
CA ASP A 81 -7.17 6.74 -20.14
C ASP A 81 -6.64 8.16 -19.87
N GLN A 82 -7.47 9.20 -20.01
CA GLN A 82 -7.08 10.57 -19.72
C GLN A 82 -6.54 10.71 -18.28
N GLY A 83 -5.35 11.30 -18.13
CA GLY A 83 -4.69 11.45 -16.83
C GLY A 83 -4.02 10.17 -16.29
N LEU A 84 -4.02 9.08 -17.05
CA LEU A 84 -3.34 7.81 -16.70
C LEU A 84 -2.15 7.51 -17.63
N VAL A 85 -1.68 8.50 -18.38
CA VAL A 85 -0.58 8.36 -19.35
C VAL A 85 0.33 9.57 -19.30
N SER A 86 1.64 9.35 -19.23
CA SER A 86 2.68 10.38 -19.26
C SER A 86 3.76 10.07 -20.31
N GLY A 87 3.32 9.82 -21.56
CA GLY A 87 4.23 9.49 -22.65
C GLY A 87 4.91 8.13 -22.44
N VAL A 88 6.20 8.15 -22.13
CA VAL A 88 7.02 6.94 -21.87
C VAL A 88 7.14 6.58 -20.39
N ASP A 89 6.73 7.49 -19.52
CA ASP A 89 6.80 7.30 -18.08
C ASP A 89 5.55 6.56 -17.59
N THR A 90 5.78 5.50 -16.83
CA THR A 90 4.74 4.64 -16.26
C THR A 90 4.74 4.69 -14.75
N THR A 91 5.76 5.26 -14.12
CA THR A 91 5.88 5.31 -12.67
C THR A 91 5.18 6.54 -12.12
N ALA A 92 4.39 6.35 -11.06
CA ALA A 92 3.58 7.44 -10.55
C ALA A 92 3.18 7.26 -9.08
N VAL A 93 2.65 8.33 -8.49
CA VAL A 93 1.99 8.30 -7.19
C VAL A 93 0.58 8.88 -7.28
N PRO A 94 -0.39 8.30 -6.57
CA PRO A 94 -1.71 8.88 -6.48
C PRO A 94 -1.73 9.97 -5.41
N LEU A 95 -2.25 11.13 -5.76
CA LEU A 95 -2.42 12.28 -4.88
C LEU A 95 -3.90 12.62 -4.77
N PHE A 96 -4.39 12.78 -3.54
CA PHE A 96 -5.76 13.19 -3.29
C PHE A 96 -5.84 14.70 -3.07
N ASN A 97 -6.63 15.39 -3.88
CA ASN A 97 -6.93 16.80 -3.67
C ASN A 97 -8.26 16.93 -2.91
N ALA A 98 -8.17 17.30 -1.63
CA ALA A 98 -9.33 17.45 -0.76
C ALA A 98 -10.24 18.64 -1.15
N VAL A 99 -9.73 19.64 -1.87
CA VAL A 99 -10.53 20.80 -2.30
C VAL A 99 -11.44 20.43 -3.46
N THR A 100 -10.92 19.68 -4.43
CA THR A 100 -11.69 19.22 -5.59
C THR A 100 -12.32 17.85 -5.40
N ASN A 101 -12.05 17.18 -4.27
CA ASN A 101 -12.46 15.82 -3.96
C ASN A 101 -12.12 14.83 -5.11
N ALA A 102 -10.90 14.94 -5.64
CA ALA A 102 -10.48 14.20 -6.82
C ALA A 102 -9.08 13.61 -6.64
N TRP A 103 -8.87 12.45 -7.26
CA TRP A 103 -7.56 11.82 -7.37
C TRP A 103 -6.84 12.30 -8.62
N ILE A 104 -5.55 12.55 -8.48
CA ILE A 104 -4.63 12.89 -9.57
C ILE A 104 -3.47 11.90 -9.53
N ILE A 105 -2.98 11.50 -10.70
CA ILE A 105 -1.77 10.70 -10.84
C ILE A 105 -0.61 11.64 -11.16
N ASP A 106 0.40 11.66 -10.31
CA ASP A 106 1.64 12.41 -10.50
C ASP A 106 2.76 11.46 -10.92
N PHE A 107 3.26 11.64 -12.14
CA PHE A 107 4.30 10.82 -12.75
C PHE A 107 5.72 11.30 -12.40
N THR A 108 5.89 12.34 -11.60
CA THR A 108 7.23 12.83 -11.19
C THR A 108 8.11 11.74 -10.54
N PRO A 109 7.59 10.81 -9.71
CA PRO A 109 8.44 9.81 -9.04
C PRO A 109 8.81 8.62 -9.94
N ASP A 110 10.11 8.42 -10.18
CA ASP A 110 10.63 7.28 -10.97
C ASP A 110 10.87 6.00 -10.15
N ASP A 111 10.94 6.11 -8.82
CA ASP A 111 11.24 4.97 -7.93
C ASP A 111 10.69 5.15 -6.51
N LEU A 112 10.76 4.06 -5.72
CA LEU A 112 10.31 4.02 -4.33
C LEU A 112 11.18 4.85 -3.38
N THR A 113 12.38 5.29 -3.76
CA THR A 113 13.24 6.16 -2.94
C THR A 113 12.80 7.62 -2.98
N HIS A 114 12.09 8.03 -4.04
CA HIS A 114 11.57 9.38 -4.21
C HIS A 114 10.74 9.86 -3.01
N THR A 115 10.68 11.18 -2.78
CA THR A 115 10.05 11.72 -1.57
C THR A 115 8.52 11.57 -1.56
N TYR A 116 7.89 11.65 -2.74
CA TYR A 116 6.42 11.57 -2.89
C TYR A 116 5.86 10.15 -2.74
N THR A 117 6.72 9.13 -2.80
CA THR A 117 6.28 7.75 -2.55
C THR A 117 6.02 7.48 -1.08
N ARG A 118 6.50 8.34 -0.18
CA ARG A 118 6.26 8.20 1.27
C ARG A 118 4.78 8.33 1.58
N VAL A 119 4.28 7.39 2.37
CA VAL A 119 2.94 7.44 2.93
C VAL A 119 3.00 8.12 4.29
N TRP A 120 2.10 9.07 4.49
CA TRP A 120 1.91 9.79 5.74
C TRP A 120 0.64 9.31 6.42
N ARG A 121 0.55 9.51 7.73
CA ARG A 121 -0.65 9.23 8.51
C ARG A 121 -1.06 10.50 9.24
N TYR A 122 -2.31 10.93 9.08
CA TYR A 122 -2.80 12.07 9.88
C TYR A 122 -2.76 11.72 11.37
N SER A 123 -2.10 12.56 12.15
CA SER A 123 -1.95 12.44 13.61
C SER A 123 -2.80 13.45 14.38
N SER A 124 -3.27 14.52 13.71
CA SER A 124 -4.16 15.53 14.29
C SER A 124 -5.01 16.21 13.21
N GLY A 125 -5.84 17.19 13.60
CA GLY A 125 -6.71 17.93 12.67
C GLY A 125 -8.16 17.46 12.73
N VAL A 126 -8.80 17.30 11.57
CA VAL A 126 -10.21 16.88 11.47
C VAL A 126 -10.32 15.44 11.97
N ALA A 127 -11.19 15.21 12.97
CA ALA A 127 -11.31 13.93 13.66
C ALA A 127 -11.56 12.73 12.72
N GLU A 128 -12.30 12.93 11.64
CA GLU A 128 -12.61 11.92 10.63
C GLU A 128 -11.39 11.44 9.83
N ASN A 129 -10.36 12.28 9.71
CA ASN A 129 -9.15 11.97 8.96
C ASN A 129 -8.05 11.37 9.85
N ILE A 130 -8.16 11.46 11.17
CA ILE A 130 -7.10 10.99 12.07
C ILE A 130 -6.90 9.48 11.86
N GLY A 131 -5.68 9.11 11.52
CA GLY A 131 -5.29 7.73 11.25
C GLY A 131 -5.41 7.28 9.80
N THR A 132 -6.01 8.07 8.91
CA THR A 132 -6.00 7.78 7.47
C THR A 132 -4.61 8.00 6.90
N GLN A 133 -4.31 7.24 5.85
CA GLN A 133 -3.02 7.26 5.18
C GLN A 133 -3.12 7.94 3.83
N PHE A 134 -2.12 8.72 3.46
CA PHE A 134 -2.12 9.49 2.22
C PHE A 134 -0.70 9.76 1.70
N GLN A 135 -0.60 10.14 0.44
CA GLN A 135 0.64 10.63 -0.19
C GLN A 135 0.47 12.10 -0.55
N THR A 136 1.59 12.82 -0.55
CA THR A 136 1.63 14.26 -0.83
C THR A 136 2.96 14.63 -1.48
N THR A 137 2.98 15.76 -2.17
CA THR A 137 4.20 16.39 -2.68
C THR A 137 4.91 17.24 -1.62
N GLU A 138 4.26 17.48 -0.48
CA GLU A 138 4.85 18.20 0.64
C GLU A 138 5.93 17.37 1.34
N LEU A 139 7.06 17.99 1.66
CA LEU A 139 8.14 17.31 2.39
C LEU A 139 7.77 16.96 3.83
N THR A 140 6.91 17.79 4.44
CA THR A 140 6.43 17.68 5.83
C THR A 140 4.99 18.18 5.90
N PRO A 141 3.99 17.34 5.60
CA PRO A 141 2.60 17.74 5.70
C PRO A 141 2.21 18.10 7.14
N ALA A 142 1.36 19.12 7.26
CA ALA A 142 0.84 19.52 8.54
C ALA A 142 -0.06 18.42 9.14
N ASN A 143 -0.02 18.28 10.47
CA ASN A 143 -0.87 17.35 11.23
C ASN A 143 -0.69 15.88 10.86
N ALA A 144 0.48 15.47 10.35
CA ALA A 144 0.73 14.11 9.93
C ALA A 144 2.11 13.61 10.38
N ASP A 145 2.17 12.32 10.69
CA ASP A 145 3.37 11.60 11.07
C ASP A 145 3.88 10.76 9.91
N VAL A 146 5.21 10.62 9.82
CA VAL A 146 5.85 9.77 8.82
C VAL A 146 5.56 8.29 9.15
N THR A 147 5.20 7.52 8.13
CA THR A 147 5.04 6.06 8.26
C THR A 147 6.26 5.33 7.68
N SER A 148 6.36 4.03 7.94
CA SER A 148 7.36 3.16 7.31
C SER A 148 6.99 2.77 5.87
N TYR A 149 5.79 3.08 5.40
CA TYR A 149 5.28 2.68 4.09
C TYR A 149 5.68 3.66 2.99
N ARG A 150 5.98 3.10 1.82
CA ARG A 150 6.13 3.79 0.56
C ARG A 150 5.29 3.10 -0.48
N ARG A 151 4.64 3.86 -1.37
CA ARG A 151 3.82 3.34 -2.47
C ARG A 151 4.23 4.00 -3.79
N LEU A 152 4.40 3.17 -4.81
CA LEU A 152 4.61 3.58 -6.20
C LEU A 152 3.64 2.78 -7.08
N LEU A 153 3.06 3.45 -8.07
CA LEU A 153 2.28 2.81 -9.12
C LEU A 153 3.15 2.65 -10.36
N ASP A 154 3.05 1.52 -11.03
CA ASP A 154 3.49 1.34 -12.43
C ASP A 154 2.24 1.14 -13.29
N ILE A 155 2.00 2.11 -14.17
CA ILE A 155 0.84 2.22 -15.05
C ILE A 155 1.33 2.03 -16.48
N SER A 156 1.50 0.78 -16.87
CA SER A 156 1.99 0.42 -18.21
C SER A 156 0.83 0.23 -19.19
N SER A 157 1.08 0.45 -20.48
CA SER A 157 0.08 0.22 -21.54
C SER A 157 0.00 -1.26 -21.93
N ILE A 158 -1.22 -1.75 -22.17
CA ILE A 158 -1.47 -3.04 -22.82
C ILE A 158 -1.86 -2.75 -24.27
N CYS A 159 -1.07 -3.26 -25.21
CA CYS A 159 -1.28 -3.05 -26.64
C CYS A 159 -2.15 -4.17 -27.25
N GLU A 160 -2.63 -3.98 -28.47
CA GLU A 160 -3.55 -4.90 -29.17
C GLU A 160 -3.01 -6.33 -29.29
N ASP A 161 -1.70 -6.49 -29.50
CA ASP A 161 -0.99 -7.78 -29.48
C ASP A 161 -0.84 -8.40 -28.07
N LYS A 162 -1.43 -7.76 -27.06
CA LYS A 162 -1.42 -8.14 -25.63
C LYS A 162 -0.05 -7.99 -24.97
N THR A 163 0.91 -7.33 -25.62
CA THR A 163 2.17 -6.96 -24.97
C THR A 163 1.96 -5.84 -23.97
N ILE A 164 2.82 -5.80 -22.96
CA ILE A 164 2.86 -4.72 -21.98
C ILE A 164 4.09 -3.87 -22.30
N ALA A 165 3.88 -2.58 -22.51
CA ALA A 165 4.90 -1.62 -22.89
C ALA A 165 4.68 -0.27 -22.21
N THR A 166 5.71 0.58 -22.21
CA THR A 166 5.58 1.97 -21.74
C THR A 166 4.63 2.79 -22.62
N SER A 167 4.67 2.53 -23.93
CA SER A 167 3.73 3.09 -24.91
C SER A 167 3.49 2.10 -26.05
N CYS A 168 2.36 2.27 -26.74
CA CYS A 168 1.95 1.43 -27.86
C CYS A 168 2.26 2.12 -29.20
N SER A 169 2.68 1.35 -30.20
CA SER A 169 3.03 1.88 -31.52
C SER A 169 1.78 2.15 -32.38
N ALA A 170 1.91 2.97 -33.43
CA ALA A 170 0.77 3.35 -34.28
C ALA A 170 0.06 2.16 -34.94
N GLY A 171 0.78 1.05 -35.21
CA GLY A 171 0.23 -0.18 -35.78
C GLY A 171 -0.19 -1.22 -34.74
N ASN A 172 -0.08 -0.92 -33.45
CA ASN A 172 -0.44 -1.79 -32.35
C ASN A 172 -1.09 -0.94 -31.25
N PRO A 173 -2.33 -0.45 -31.43
CA PRO A 173 -2.96 0.53 -30.56
C PRO A 173 -3.12 0.03 -29.12
N LYS A 174 -3.23 0.99 -28.19
CA LYS A 174 -3.48 0.71 -26.78
C LYS A 174 -4.92 0.23 -26.57
N ILE A 175 -5.08 -0.94 -25.94
CA ILE A 175 -6.38 -1.55 -25.62
C ILE A 175 -6.62 -1.68 -24.11
N GLY A 176 -5.59 -1.42 -23.30
CA GLY A 176 -5.69 -1.56 -21.84
C GLY A 176 -4.54 -0.89 -21.10
N ILE A 177 -4.62 -0.95 -19.78
CA ILE A 177 -3.61 -0.49 -18.84
C ILE A 177 -3.36 -1.64 -17.87
N ARG A 178 -2.09 -1.97 -17.63
CA ARG A 178 -1.68 -2.77 -16.48
C ARG A 178 -1.33 -1.79 -15.36
N VAL A 179 -1.96 -1.97 -14.22
CA VAL A 179 -1.66 -1.20 -13.00
C VAL A 179 -0.99 -2.13 -12.02
N GLN A 180 0.21 -1.77 -11.56
CA GLN A 180 0.87 -2.43 -10.45
C GLN A 180 1.05 -1.40 -9.32
N SER A 181 0.39 -1.63 -8.19
CA SER A 181 0.64 -0.84 -6.98
C SER A 181 1.66 -1.57 -6.12
N ILE A 182 2.86 -1.02 -6.03
CA ILE A 182 3.99 -1.56 -5.29
C ILE A 182 4.07 -0.81 -3.95
N VAL A 183 3.95 -1.53 -2.85
CA VAL A 183 4.07 -1.00 -1.50
C VAL A 183 5.26 -1.64 -0.80
N GLU A 184 6.17 -0.81 -0.30
CA GLU A 184 7.31 -1.23 0.51
C GLU A 184 7.21 -0.68 1.92
N TRP A 185 7.62 -1.48 2.91
CA TRP A 185 7.74 -1.01 4.28
C TRP A 185 8.87 -1.70 5.02
N THR A 186 9.42 -1.01 6.01
CA THR A 186 10.42 -1.59 6.90
C THR A 186 9.76 -2.05 8.20
N ALA A 187 9.88 -3.34 8.50
CA ALA A 187 9.42 -3.96 9.74
C ALA A 187 10.62 -4.59 10.45
N ARG A 188 10.91 -4.17 11.69
CA ARG A 188 12.03 -4.70 12.50
C ARG A 188 13.38 -4.75 11.76
N GLY A 189 13.68 -3.72 10.97
CA GLY A 189 14.91 -3.63 10.18
C GLY A 189 14.95 -4.50 8.91
N LYS A 190 13.87 -5.23 8.59
CA LYS A 190 13.70 -5.95 7.34
C LYS A 190 12.80 -5.16 6.40
N GLN A 191 13.25 -4.97 5.16
CA GLN A 191 12.42 -4.44 4.09
C GLN A 191 11.47 -5.52 3.59
N ASN A 192 10.19 -5.19 3.51
CA ASN A 192 9.14 -6.02 2.95
C ASN A 192 8.50 -5.29 1.77
N SER A 193 8.01 -6.04 0.80
CA SER A 193 7.31 -5.50 -0.36
C SER A 193 6.04 -6.30 -0.66
N LEU A 194 5.08 -5.64 -1.28
CA LEU A 194 3.85 -6.22 -1.79
C LEU A 194 3.48 -5.53 -3.09
N THR A 195 3.12 -6.31 -4.11
CA THR A 195 2.60 -5.78 -5.38
C THR A 195 1.18 -6.26 -5.59
N SER A 196 0.25 -5.33 -5.80
CA SER A 196 -1.12 -5.60 -6.28
C SER A 196 -1.19 -5.26 -7.76
N GLU A 197 -1.59 -6.22 -8.60
CA GLU A 197 -1.70 -6.03 -10.05
C GLU A 197 -3.16 -6.15 -10.52
N GLU A 198 -3.54 -5.30 -11.45
CA GLU A 198 -4.81 -5.33 -12.14
C GLU A 198 -4.61 -4.98 -13.63
N ARG A 199 -5.46 -5.54 -14.50
CA ARG A 199 -5.49 -5.20 -15.93
C ARG A 199 -6.83 -4.58 -16.28
N LEU A 200 -6.80 -3.31 -16.64
CA LEU A 200 -7.97 -2.51 -16.96
C LEU A 200 -8.04 -2.35 -18.48
N PHE A 201 -9.00 -3.01 -19.12
CA PHE A 201 -9.18 -2.92 -20.56
C PHE A 201 -10.15 -1.81 -20.94
N ASN A 202 -9.99 -1.28 -22.14
CA ASN A 202 -10.99 -0.48 -22.81
C ASN A 202 -12.08 -1.41 -23.40
N TRP A 203 -13.10 -1.73 -22.62
CA TRP A 203 -14.24 -2.51 -23.07
C TRP A 203 -15.30 -1.56 -23.65
N ARG A 204 -15.38 -1.45 -24.98
CA ARG A 204 -16.43 -0.72 -25.72
C ARG A 204 -17.21 -1.69 -26.58
#